data_AF-A0A813IXN6-F1
#
_entry.id   AF-A0A813IXN6-F1
#
_cell.length_a   1.000
_cell.length_b   1.000
_cell.length_c   1.000
_cell.angle_alpha   90.00
_cell.angle_beta   90.00
_cell.angle_gamma   90.00
#
_symmetry.space_group_name_H-M   'P 1'
#
loop_
_entity.id
_entity.type
_entity.pdbx_description
1 polymer ?
#
loop_
_entity_poly.entity_id
_entity_poly.type
_entity_poly.pdbx_seq_one_letter_code
_entity_poly.pdbx_strand_id
1 'polypeptide(L)'
;VSLGCWRENIDAPWIPSIEGKPQSFGNDYLTGPPENREDAVTMCALAALQRGFEVFAVRQMGVCAGSADARLYYRYEGTSTSCADGKGGSRDNSVYKFARSGMMEQLQGLVFILAGREGRAGFTGDMSTAWTAEMNKPTGLAISPTKKDLWIADTGNNRLRLIFSQIGPDAGHEANCFNGNNCIVQLRGNGLQPGNRLGIFPLTYKCGQAGMQFLLGLGANPVSEQPSHSFTMKSHLFGVPEVTSAGTFRLCYCLQGSIIFSQVSTCDNPEDFIHDAGQVNINGVDSLGDDQALNVMPGTAFDLPIFGRKMSQNDRVSIVDISQKCGSQGTANTTTDVLNPANVTLARDLGNETAALWADVIMKTSGAYRVCWCRGMNEENLQILCDRHEAYNVKAMTIIVRGPVLYNATMTMGEHEQELTIRGSEPARFGAGNRIRIVDHDVECGSFNASEFSDTLDKSGIMPAGPPQRITSSSVTWTGLKIRTSKPLRVCWCGDVAGCVSGADFAIDSVRVTPIGPQTHPPHLVQVLNKTNFTLTIHGTGFTGRERVSLVDDYTKCSTLFSATKSPEVTSKNPSGTADNFTQMQL
;
A
#
# COMPACT_ATOMS: atom_id res chain seq x y z
N VAL A 1 -33.29 -12.46 -43.13
CA VAL A 1 -34.10 -13.64 -42.74
C VAL A 1 -35.22 -13.19 -41.85
N SER A 2 -36.48 -13.48 -42.19
CA SER A 2 -37.61 -13.18 -41.29
C SER A 2 -37.53 -14.07 -40.04
N LEU A 3 -37.75 -13.45 -38.88
CA LEU A 3 -37.88 -14.08 -37.57
C LEU A 3 -39.35 -14.24 -37.17
N GLY A 4 -40.29 -13.88 -38.05
CA GLY A 4 -41.73 -13.97 -37.84
C GLY A 4 -42.37 -12.65 -37.43
N CYS A 5 -43.66 -12.73 -37.13
CA CYS A 5 -44.51 -11.62 -36.72
C CYS A 5 -44.74 -11.67 -35.21
N TRP A 6 -44.54 -10.54 -34.55
CA TRP A 6 -44.52 -10.44 -33.08
C TRP A 6 -45.30 -9.21 -32.63
N ARG A 7 -46.06 -9.33 -31.55
CA ARG A 7 -46.75 -8.18 -30.97
C ARG A 7 -45.73 -7.17 -30.44
N GLU A 8 -46.13 -5.91 -30.33
CA GLU A 8 -45.31 -4.82 -29.81
C GLU A 8 -46.17 -3.88 -28.97
N ASN A 9 -45.56 -3.33 -27.93
CA ASN A 9 -46.17 -2.30 -27.11
C ASN A 9 -45.94 -0.94 -27.77
N ILE A 10 -46.93 -0.40 -28.47
CA ILE A 10 -46.77 0.88 -29.20
C ILE A 10 -46.58 2.09 -28.28
N ASP A 11 -47.04 2.00 -27.02
CA ASP A 11 -46.92 3.08 -26.03
C ASP A 11 -45.53 3.09 -25.38
N ALA A 12 -44.91 1.92 -25.25
CA ALA A 12 -43.54 1.75 -24.74
C ALA A 12 -42.81 0.63 -25.51
N PRO A 13 -42.32 0.92 -26.72
CA PRO A 13 -41.86 -0.16 -27.60
C PRO A 13 -40.55 -0.79 -27.17
N TRP A 14 -40.52 -2.13 -27.18
CA TRP A 14 -39.33 -2.93 -26.88
C TRP A 14 -38.24 -2.75 -27.93
N ILE A 15 -38.64 -2.59 -29.20
CA ILE A 15 -37.74 -2.19 -30.28
C ILE A 15 -38.08 -0.75 -30.67
N PRO A 16 -37.32 0.29 -30.27
CA PRO A 16 -37.67 1.67 -30.55
C PRO A 16 -37.62 2.01 -32.06
N SER A 17 -38.44 2.98 -32.48
CA SER A 17 -38.38 3.51 -33.84
C SER A 17 -37.03 4.16 -34.13
N ILE A 18 -36.55 3.98 -35.36
CA ILE A 18 -35.35 4.62 -35.90
C ILE A 18 -35.67 5.62 -37.01
N GLU A 19 -36.96 5.84 -37.32
CA GLU A 19 -37.40 6.88 -38.25
C GLU A 19 -36.99 8.28 -37.78
N GLY A 20 -36.55 9.12 -38.72
CA GLY A 20 -36.20 10.53 -38.47
C GLY A 20 -35.03 10.75 -37.52
N LYS A 21 -34.36 9.67 -37.06
CA LYS A 21 -33.16 9.78 -36.21
C LYS A 21 -31.93 9.98 -37.09
N PRO A 22 -31.20 11.11 -36.94
CA PRO A 22 -30.05 11.42 -37.78
C PRO A 22 -29.00 10.32 -37.71
N GLN A 23 -28.39 10.04 -38.86
CA GLN A 23 -27.40 8.98 -39.01
C GLN A 23 -26.01 9.49 -38.62
N SER A 24 -25.17 8.61 -38.08
CA SER A 24 -23.80 8.96 -37.64
C SER A 24 -22.79 9.07 -38.81
N PHE A 25 -23.09 8.48 -39.98
CA PHE A 25 -22.26 8.53 -41.19
C PHE A 25 -23.02 7.99 -42.43
N GLY A 26 -22.85 8.56 -43.62
CA GLY A 26 -23.42 8.05 -44.90
C GLY A 26 -24.76 8.67 -45.33
N ASN A 27 -25.32 8.20 -46.46
CA ASN A 27 -26.61 8.66 -46.98
C ASN A 27 -27.78 8.16 -46.11
N ASP A 28 -28.78 9.01 -45.86
CA ASP A 28 -29.97 8.61 -45.13
C ASP A 28 -30.88 7.70 -45.98
N TYR A 29 -30.95 6.42 -45.62
CA TYR A 29 -31.81 5.44 -46.26
C TYR A 29 -33.30 5.61 -45.93
N LEU A 30 -33.64 6.35 -44.86
CA LEU A 30 -35.02 6.52 -44.39
C LEU A 30 -35.60 7.85 -44.85
N THR A 31 -35.49 8.14 -46.15
CA THR A 31 -36.04 9.36 -46.74
C THR A 31 -37.50 9.16 -47.17
N GLY A 32 -38.28 10.23 -47.06
CA GLY A 32 -39.71 10.23 -47.40
C GLY A 32 -40.62 9.51 -46.40
N PRO A 33 -41.94 9.64 -46.58
CA PRO A 33 -42.95 9.03 -45.71
C PRO A 33 -42.86 7.49 -45.73
N PRO A 34 -42.76 6.82 -44.57
CA PRO A 34 -42.64 5.37 -44.46
C PRO A 34 -43.70 4.60 -45.25
N GLU A 35 -44.93 5.11 -45.26
CA GLU A 35 -46.10 4.51 -45.91
C GLU A 35 -45.96 4.33 -47.41
N ASN A 36 -45.14 5.16 -48.06
CA ASN A 36 -44.95 5.14 -49.50
C ASN A 36 -43.72 4.31 -49.93
N ARG A 37 -43.01 3.67 -48.98
CA ARG A 37 -41.85 2.83 -49.29
C ARG A 37 -42.31 1.45 -49.76
N GLU A 38 -42.18 1.20 -51.06
CA GLU A 38 -42.39 -0.13 -51.66
C GLU A 38 -41.39 -1.15 -51.06
N ASP A 39 -40.12 -0.76 -50.89
CA ASP A 39 -39.04 -1.60 -50.33
C ASP A 39 -38.77 -1.38 -48.83
N ALA A 40 -39.81 -1.18 -48.02
CA ALA A 40 -39.64 -0.83 -46.60
C ALA A 40 -38.72 -1.81 -45.83
N VAL A 41 -38.82 -3.12 -46.09
CA VAL A 41 -37.98 -4.13 -45.44
C VAL A 41 -36.49 -3.92 -45.75
N THR A 42 -36.16 -3.66 -47.02
CA THR A 42 -34.78 -3.42 -47.47
C THR A 42 -34.24 -2.13 -46.88
N MET A 43 -35.02 -1.04 -46.89
CA MET A 43 -34.59 0.25 -46.34
C MET A 43 -34.37 0.18 -44.82
N CYS A 44 -35.27 -0.48 -44.09
CA CYS A 44 -35.08 -0.73 -42.65
C CYS A 44 -33.88 -1.62 -42.38
N ALA A 45 -33.61 -2.62 -43.23
CA ALA A 45 -32.44 -3.49 -43.13
C ALA A 45 -31.14 -2.68 -43.28
N LEU A 46 -31.04 -1.83 -44.31
CA LEU A 46 -29.86 -0.99 -44.56
C LEU A 46 -29.65 0.01 -43.42
N ALA A 47 -30.70 0.68 -42.97
CA ALA A 47 -30.65 1.64 -41.87
C ALA A 47 -30.24 0.99 -40.53
N ALA A 48 -30.66 -0.24 -40.28
CA ALA A 48 -30.29 -1.01 -39.09
C ALA A 48 -28.86 -1.57 -39.17
N LEU A 49 -28.44 -2.06 -40.35
CA LEU A 49 -27.11 -2.60 -40.59
C LEU A 49 -26.03 -1.53 -40.40
N GLN A 50 -26.27 -0.32 -40.91
CA GLN A 50 -25.37 0.82 -40.77
C GLN A 50 -25.25 1.33 -39.32
N ARG A 51 -26.24 1.01 -38.48
CA ARG A 51 -26.22 1.24 -37.03
C ARG A 51 -25.68 0.04 -36.23
N GLY A 52 -25.23 -1.01 -36.92
CA GLY A 52 -24.65 -2.21 -36.32
C GLY A 52 -25.66 -3.12 -35.60
N PHE A 53 -26.96 -3.00 -35.89
CA PHE A 53 -27.98 -3.80 -35.21
C PHE A 53 -28.03 -5.23 -35.78
N GLU A 54 -28.14 -6.24 -34.90
CA GLU A 54 -28.23 -7.65 -35.31
C GLU A 54 -29.65 -8.05 -35.75
N VAL A 55 -30.65 -7.34 -35.22
CA VAL A 55 -32.08 -7.56 -35.45
C VAL A 55 -32.76 -6.20 -35.68
N PHE A 56 -33.70 -6.16 -36.62
CA PHE A 56 -34.53 -4.99 -36.88
C PHE A 56 -35.99 -5.39 -37.07
N ALA A 57 -36.89 -4.43 -36.94
CA ALA A 57 -38.32 -4.61 -37.13
C ALA A 57 -38.89 -3.59 -38.11
N VAL A 58 -39.91 -4.02 -38.85
CA VAL A 58 -40.73 -3.17 -39.71
C VAL A 58 -42.13 -3.14 -39.10
N ARG A 59 -42.58 -1.95 -38.70
CA ARG A 59 -43.90 -1.70 -38.14
C ARG A 59 -44.93 -1.40 -39.23
N GLN A 60 -46.17 -1.14 -38.80
CA GLN A 60 -47.24 -0.64 -39.65
C GLN A 60 -46.73 0.44 -40.60
N MET A 61 -47.15 0.33 -41.86
CA MET A 61 -46.84 1.29 -42.92
C MET A 61 -45.34 1.45 -43.19
N GLY A 62 -44.47 0.49 -42.84
CA GLY A 62 -43.06 0.50 -43.25
C GLY A 62 -42.13 1.32 -42.36
N VAL A 63 -42.61 1.72 -41.17
CA VAL A 63 -41.81 2.40 -40.14
C VAL A 63 -40.71 1.47 -39.62
N CYS A 64 -39.46 1.92 -39.66
CA CYS A 64 -38.31 1.16 -39.23
C CYS A 64 -38.09 1.27 -37.72
N ALA A 65 -37.79 0.14 -37.09
CA ALA A 65 -37.43 0.04 -35.68
C ALA A 65 -36.19 -0.82 -35.49
N GLY A 66 -35.32 -0.45 -34.55
CA GLY A 66 -34.08 -1.16 -34.28
C GLY A 66 -33.32 -0.64 -33.08
N SER A 67 -32.58 -1.53 -32.42
CA SER A 67 -31.66 -1.22 -31.34
C SER A 67 -30.59 -2.31 -31.22
N ALA A 68 -29.51 -2.03 -30.51
CA ALA A 68 -28.45 -3.01 -30.25
C ALA A 68 -29.00 -4.26 -29.51
N ASP A 69 -29.99 -4.07 -28.65
CA ASP A 69 -30.56 -5.14 -27.81
C ASP A 69 -31.87 -5.73 -28.36
N ALA A 70 -32.31 -5.32 -29.56
CA ALA A 70 -33.58 -5.77 -30.16
C ALA A 70 -33.73 -7.29 -30.19
N ARG A 71 -32.62 -8.02 -30.34
CA ARG A 71 -32.57 -9.49 -30.35
C ARG A 71 -33.07 -10.16 -29.05
N LEU A 72 -33.01 -9.44 -27.93
CA LEU A 72 -33.39 -9.95 -26.62
C LEU A 72 -34.90 -9.81 -26.37
N TYR A 73 -35.51 -8.72 -26.83
CA TYR A 73 -36.82 -8.28 -26.34
C TYR A 73 -37.96 -8.42 -27.35
N TYR A 74 -37.69 -8.61 -28.65
CA TYR A 74 -38.71 -8.59 -29.70
C TYR A 74 -39.84 -9.63 -29.57
N ARG A 75 -39.68 -10.64 -28.71
CA ARG A 75 -40.65 -11.73 -28.50
C ARG A 75 -41.52 -11.53 -27.27
N TYR A 76 -41.30 -10.48 -26.49
CA TYR A 76 -41.85 -10.35 -25.14
C TYR A 76 -43.38 -10.27 -25.13
N GLU A 77 -43.99 -9.62 -26.11
CA GLU A 77 -45.45 -9.50 -26.24
C GLU A 77 -46.11 -10.71 -26.94
N GLY A 78 -45.31 -11.70 -27.32
CA GLY A 78 -45.78 -12.93 -27.98
C GLY A 78 -45.92 -12.83 -29.50
N THR A 79 -46.30 -13.95 -30.12
CA THR A 79 -46.44 -14.07 -31.58
C THR A 79 -47.71 -13.39 -32.09
N SER A 80 -47.68 -13.01 -33.36
CA SER A 80 -48.82 -12.43 -34.07
C SER A 80 -48.95 -13.01 -35.48
N THR A 81 -50.12 -12.83 -36.08
CA THR A 81 -50.40 -13.21 -37.48
C THR A 81 -50.83 -12.01 -38.31
N SER A 82 -50.77 -10.80 -37.76
CA SER A 82 -51.26 -9.57 -38.39
C SER A 82 -50.26 -8.94 -39.37
N CYS A 83 -49.04 -9.49 -39.49
CA CYS A 83 -48.04 -8.98 -40.42
C CYS A 83 -48.32 -9.46 -41.84
N ALA A 84 -48.25 -8.53 -42.80
CA ALA A 84 -48.44 -8.80 -44.22
C ALA A 84 -47.32 -8.12 -45.03
N ASP A 85 -46.89 -8.76 -46.11
CA ASP A 85 -45.85 -8.25 -47.03
C ASP A 85 -44.56 -7.80 -46.34
N GLY A 86 -44.23 -8.49 -45.25
CA GLY A 86 -43.05 -8.20 -44.44
C GLY A 86 -43.13 -6.94 -43.58
N LYS A 87 -44.30 -6.31 -43.49
CA LYS A 87 -44.59 -5.17 -42.62
C LYS A 87 -45.43 -5.62 -41.42
N GLY A 88 -45.21 -4.97 -40.29
CA GLY A 88 -45.97 -5.18 -39.07
C GLY A 88 -47.42 -4.70 -39.17
N GLY A 89 -48.30 -5.26 -38.34
CA GLY A 89 -49.65 -4.75 -38.08
C GLY A 89 -49.63 -3.51 -37.16
N SER A 90 -50.82 -3.01 -36.79
CA SER A 90 -50.94 -1.76 -36.01
C SER A 90 -50.32 -1.82 -34.61
N ARG A 91 -50.14 -3.02 -34.07
CA ARG A 91 -49.44 -3.28 -32.80
C ARG A 91 -48.48 -4.45 -32.93
N ASP A 92 -47.93 -4.65 -34.12
CA ASP A 92 -47.09 -5.81 -34.41
C ASP A 92 -45.86 -5.39 -35.21
N ASN A 93 -44.77 -6.11 -34.98
CA ASN A 93 -43.51 -5.99 -35.69
C ASN A 93 -43.33 -7.21 -36.59
N SER A 94 -43.05 -6.98 -37.87
CA SER A 94 -42.39 -7.98 -38.70
C SER A 94 -40.90 -7.91 -38.43
N VAL A 95 -40.32 -8.96 -37.83
CA VAL A 95 -38.95 -8.94 -37.28
C VAL A 95 -38.00 -9.71 -38.18
N TYR A 96 -36.78 -9.21 -38.34
CA TYR A 96 -35.76 -9.76 -39.21
C TYR A 96 -34.40 -9.82 -38.53
N LYS A 97 -33.64 -10.87 -38.85
CA LYS A 97 -32.19 -10.93 -38.59
C LYS A 97 -31.40 -11.01 -39.88
N PHE A 98 -30.17 -10.52 -39.85
CA PHE A 98 -29.22 -10.71 -40.94
C PHE A 98 -28.76 -12.18 -40.99
N ALA A 99 -28.73 -12.78 -42.17
CA ALA A 99 -28.25 -14.15 -42.34
C ALA A 99 -26.71 -14.13 -42.27
N ARG A 100 -26.09 -14.82 -41.31
CA ARG A 100 -24.62 -14.92 -41.25
C ARG A 100 -23.99 -15.75 -42.38
N SER A 101 -24.81 -16.47 -43.17
CA SER A 101 -24.32 -17.32 -44.27
C SER A 101 -24.59 -16.76 -45.67
N GLY A 102 -25.04 -15.50 -45.80
CA GLY A 102 -25.55 -14.96 -47.07
C GLY A 102 -24.97 -13.62 -47.51
N MET A 103 -23.89 -13.11 -46.89
CA MET A 103 -23.24 -11.88 -47.36
C MET A 103 -22.53 -12.00 -48.73
N MET A 104 -22.56 -13.15 -49.40
CA MET A 104 -21.87 -13.32 -50.70
C MET A 104 -22.78 -13.24 -51.93
N GLU A 105 -24.12 -13.29 -51.82
CA GLU A 105 -24.99 -13.25 -53.02
C GLU A 105 -25.71 -11.91 -53.26
N GLN A 106 -25.77 -11.00 -52.27
CA GLN A 106 -26.37 -9.67 -52.47
C GLN A 106 -25.38 -8.48 -52.33
N LEU A 107 -24.09 -8.75 -52.12
CA LEU A 107 -23.00 -7.75 -52.25
C LEU A 107 -22.46 -7.67 -53.68
N GLN A 108 -23.21 -8.07 -54.71
CA GLN A 108 -22.79 -7.98 -56.13
C GLN A 108 -22.73 -6.53 -56.67
N GLY A 109 -22.43 -5.53 -55.84
CA GLY A 109 -22.31 -4.14 -56.28
C GLY A 109 -21.73 -3.14 -55.28
N LEU A 110 -21.48 -3.52 -54.02
CA LEU A 110 -20.82 -2.65 -53.05
C LEU A 110 -19.33 -2.95 -53.02
N VAL A 111 -18.57 -2.18 -53.78
CA VAL A 111 -17.10 -2.16 -53.75
C VAL A 111 -16.67 -1.25 -52.61
N PHE A 112 -15.97 -1.79 -51.62
CA PHE A 112 -15.29 -0.99 -50.59
C PHE A 112 -13.79 -1.00 -50.88
N ILE A 113 -13.18 0.18 -50.85
CA ILE A 113 -11.73 0.30 -50.93
C ILE A 113 -11.17 -0.16 -49.58
N LEU A 114 -10.48 -1.30 -49.58
CA LEU A 114 -9.82 -1.82 -48.38
C LEU A 114 -8.51 -1.07 -48.09
N ALA A 115 -7.81 -0.68 -49.15
CA ALA A 115 -6.52 -0.03 -49.08
C ALA A 115 -6.21 0.73 -50.38
N GLY A 116 -5.46 1.83 -50.26
CA GLY A 116 -5.17 2.70 -51.39
C GLY A 116 -6.15 3.88 -51.47
N ARG A 117 -5.71 4.99 -52.04
CA ARG A 117 -6.60 6.11 -52.42
C ARG A 117 -6.99 6.00 -53.88
N GLU A 118 -8.27 6.22 -54.16
CA GLU A 118 -8.78 6.24 -55.52
C GLU A 118 -8.06 7.30 -56.38
N GLY A 119 -7.67 6.91 -57.60
CA GLY A 119 -7.08 7.82 -58.60
C GLY A 119 -5.65 8.29 -58.32
N ARG A 120 -4.95 7.79 -57.29
CA ARG A 120 -3.58 8.22 -56.94
C ARG A 120 -2.59 7.06 -56.90
N ALA A 121 -1.81 6.91 -57.98
CA ALA A 121 -0.63 6.05 -57.98
C ALA A 121 0.50 6.74 -57.22
N GLY A 122 1.06 6.07 -56.22
CA GLY A 122 2.11 6.62 -55.37
C GLY A 122 2.60 5.60 -54.36
N PHE A 123 3.45 6.06 -53.43
CA PHE A 123 3.99 5.23 -52.36
C PHE A 123 3.96 6.03 -51.04
N THR A 124 2.90 5.84 -50.26
CA THR A 124 2.71 6.49 -48.94
C THR A 124 1.88 5.61 -48.00
N GLY A 125 1.77 6.02 -46.73
CA GLY A 125 0.88 5.41 -45.74
C GLY A 125 1.35 4.07 -45.17
N ASP A 126 2.60 3.68 -45.38
CA ASP A 126 3.23 2.65 -44.55
C ASP A 126 3.20 3.11 -43.08
N MET A 127 3.01 2.16 -42.16
CA MET A 127 2.85 2.42 -40.73
C MET A 127 1.59 3.24 -40.39
N SER A 128 0.59 3.29 -41.27
CA SER A 128 -0.70 3.97 -41.04
C SER A 128 -1.88 3.11 -41.48
N THR A 129 -3.10 3.66 -41.42
CA THR A 129 -4.32 2.99 -41.88
C THR A 129 -4.25 2.74 -43.38
N ALA A 130 -4.62 1.53 -43.81
CA ALA A 130 -4.46 1.09 -45.20
C ALA A 130 -5.26 1.95 -46.20
N TRP A 131 -6.37 2.55 -45.76
CA TRP A 131 -7.18 3.49 -46.53
C TRP A 131 -6.42 4.76 -46.97
N THR A 132 -5.48 5.23 -46.14
CA THR A 132 -4.74 6.47 -46.42
C THR A 132 -3.51 6.25 -47.30
N ALA A 133 -3.13 5.00 -47.53
CA ALA A 133 -1.97 4.65 -48.32
C ALA A 133 -2.16 5.00 -49.80
N GLU A 134 -1.07 5.32 -50.47
CA GLU A 134 -1.00 5.31 -51.94
C GLU A 134 -0.31 4.02 -52.37
N MET A 135 -0.81 3.45 -53.46
CA MET A 135 -0.29 2.21 -54.07
C MET A 135 -0.14 2.42 -55.58
N ASN A 136 0.81 1.73 -56.19
CA ASN A 136 1.09 1.83 -57.61
C ASN A 136 0.97 0.46 -58.25
N LYS A 137 -0.09 0.25 -59.03
CA LYS A 137 -0.37 -1.03 -59.73
C LYS A 137 -0.29 -2.24 -58.79
N PRO A 138 -1.12 -2.34 -57.73
CA PRO A 138 -1.19 -3.56 -56.94
C PRO A 138 -1.75 -4.71 -57.80
N THR A 139 -1.03 -5.83 -57.93
CA THR A 139 -1.43 -6.94 -58.85
C THR A 139 -1.66 -8.28 -58.19
N GLY A 140 -1.34 -8.44 -56.91
CA GLY A 140 -1.47 -9.72 -56.20
C GLY A 140 -1.90 -9.55 -54.76
N LEU A 141 -2.67 -10.52 -54.25
CA LEU A 141 -3.15 -10.58 -52.88
C LEU A 141 -2.91 -11.99 -52.31
N ALA A 142 -2.53 -12.09 -51.04
CA ALA A 142 -2.44 -13.36 -50.33
C ALA A 142 -2.83 -13.18 -48.86
N ILE A 143 -3.68 -14.06 -48.32
CA ILE A 143 -4.05 -14.02 -46.89
C ILE A 143 -3.26 -15.09 -46.15
N SER A 144 -2.64 -14.71 -45.04
CA SER A 144 -1.99 -15.64 -44.13
C SER A 144 -3.02 -16.62 -43.56
N PRO A 145 -2.89 -17.95 -43.76
CA PRO A 145 -3.88 -18.90 -43.30
C PRO A 145 -3.99 -18.95 -41.77
N THR A 146 -2.89 -18.64 -41.07
CA THR A 146 -2.79 -18.66 -39.61
C THR A 146 -3.14 -17.31 -38.98
N LYS A 147 -2.49 -16.23 -39.41
CA LYS A 147 -2.66 -14.88 -38.83
C LYS A 147 -3.81 -14.07 -39.44
N LYS A 148 -4.36 -14.53 -40.57
CA LYS A 148 -5.35 -13.81 -41.39
C LYS A 148 -4.90 -12.46 -41.94
N ASP A 149 -3.63 -12.09 -41.78
CA ASP A 149 -3.05 -10.87 -42.35
C ASP A 149 -3.08 -10.90 -43.89
N LEU A 150 -3.34 -9.76 -44.53
CA LEU A 150 -3.42 -9.62 -45.98
C LEU A 150 -2.13 -9.02 -46.55
N TRP A 151 -1.46 -9.77 -47.42
CA TRP A 151 -0.33 -9.33 -48.21
C TRP A 151 -0.79 -8.80 -49.57
N ILE A 152 -0.19 -7.70 -50.00
CA ILE A 152 -0.46 -7.01 -51.26
C ILE A 152 0.85 -6.86 -52.02
N ALA A 153 0.89 -7.32 -53.26
CA ALA A 153 1.99 -7.03 -54.17
C ALA A 153 1.77 -5.67 -54.83
N ASP A 154 2.39 -4.62 -54.27
CA ASP A 154 2.39 -3.25 -54.78
C ASP A 154 3.41 -3.11 -55.92
N THR A 155 3.09 -3.74 -57.06
CA THR A 155 4.04 -4.10 -58.12
C THR A 155 4.73 -2.91 -58.77
N GLY A 156 4.00 -1.81 -59.01
CA GLY A 156 4.56 -0.58 -59.56
C GLY A 156 5.52 0.12 -58.59
N ASN A 157 5.46 -0.20 -57.30
CA ASN A 157 6.41 0.25 -56.29
C ASN A 157 7.48 -0.81 -55.96
N ASN A 158 7.49 -1.96 -56.64
CA ASN A 158 8.40 -3.09 -56.40
C ASN A 158 8.40 -3.57 -54.93
N ARG A 159 7.22 -3.64 -54.29
CA ARG A 159 7.09 -3.98 -52.86
C ARG A 159 6.01 -5.02 -52.56
N LEU A 160 6.22 -5.75 -51.47
CA LEU A 160 5.16 -6.45 -50.76
C LEU A 160 4.73 -5.59 -49.57
N ARG A 161 3.43 -5.35 -49.43
CA ARG A 161 2.81 -4.59 -48.34
C ARG A 161 1.90 -5.48 -47.53
N LEU A 162 1.75 -5.18 -46.25
CA LEU A 162 1.02 -6.00 -45.30
C LEU A 162 -0.06 -5.17 -44.62
N ILE A 163 -1.28 -5.71 -44.57
CA ILE A 163 -2.39 -5.22 -43.76
C ILE A 163 -2.63 -6.26 -42.68
N PHE A 164 -2.47 -5.85 -41.42
CA PHE A 164 -2.72 -6.73 -40.29
C PHE A 164 -4.23 -6.98 -40.13
N SER A 165 -4.61 -8.23 -39.86
CA SER A 165 -6.00 -8.61 -39.59
C SER A 165 -6.51 -8.06 -38.25
N GLN A 166 -5.57 -7.85 -37.32
CA GLN A 166 -5.77 -7.27 -36.00
C GLN A 166 -4.59 -6.35 -35.71
N ILE A 167 -4.87 -5.15 -35.19
CA ILE A 167 -3.87 -4.21 -34.68
C ILE A 167 -3.86 -4.30 -33.16
N GLY A 168 -2.67 -4.36 -32.56
CA GLY A 168 -2.47 -4.48 -31.12
C GLY A 168 -1.66 -5.73 -30.72
N PRO A 169 -1.55 -5.99 -29.42
CA PRO A 169 -0.82 -7.13 -28.89
C PRO A 169 -1.51 -8.46 -29.22
N ASP A 170 -0.72 -9.51 -29.37
CA ASP A 170 -1.23 -10.88 -29.39
C ASP A 170 -1.91 -11.20 -28.04
N ALA A 171 -2.89 -12.09 -28.04
CA ALA A 171 -3.57 -12.49 -26.81
C ALA A 171 -2.67 -13.36 -25.92
N GLY A 172 -2.83 -13.21 -24.60
CA GLY A 172 -2.28 -14.16 -23.62
C GLY A 172 -0.81 -13.96 -23.25
N HIS A 173 -0.27 -12.75 -23.31
CA HIS A 173 1.06 -12.50 -22.74
C HIS A 173 1.06 -12.73 -21.24
N GLU A 174 2.16 -13.27 -20.73
CA GLU A 174 2.40 -13.40 -19.30
C GLU A 174 3.74 -12.76 -18.94
N ALA A 175 3.70 -11.74 -18.10
CA ALA A 175 4.89 -11.08 -17.57
C ALA A 175 5.07 -11.36 -16.08
N ASN A 176 6.32 -11.43 -15.61
CA ASN A 176 6.65 -11.58 -14.20
C ASN A 176 7.46 -10.38 -13.75
N CYS A 177 6.95 -9.66 -12.75
CA CYS A 177 7.62 -8.54 -12.11
C CYS A 177 7.74 -8.80 -10.61
N PHE A 178 8.62 -8.05 -9.96
CA PHE A 178 8.80 -8.08 -8.50
C PHE A 178 8.57 -6.68 -7.93
N ASN A 179 7.82 -6.60 -6.84
CA ASN A 179 7.59 -5.38 -6.09
C ASN A 179 8.95 -4.80 -5.65
N GLY A 180 9.16 -3.49 -5.77
CA GLY A 180 10.46 -2.88 -5.48
C GLY A 180 11.54 -3.02 -6.56
N ASN A 181 11.28 -3.71 -7.68
CA ASN A 181 12.23 -3.83 -8.79
C ASN A 181 11.65 -3.30 -10.10
N ASN A 182 12.52 -2.82 -11.00
CA ASN A 182 12.09 -2.37 -12.32
C ASN A 182 11.34 -3.47 -13.07
N CYS A 183 10.11 -3.17 -13.47
CA CYS A 183 9.21 -4.05 -14.19
C CYS A 183 9.22 -3.69 -15.68
N ILE A 184 9.68 -4.62 -16.52
CA ILE A 184 9.67 -4.47 -17.97
C ILE A 184 8.74 -5.53 -18.54
N VAL A 185 7.73 -5.09 -19.29
CA VAL A 185 6.81 -5.98 -20.00
C VAL A 185 7.11 -5.92 -21.49
N GLN A 186 7.45 -7.06 -22.08
CA GLN A 186 7.62 -7.20 -23.51
C GLN A 186 6.34 -7.76 -24.13
N LEU A 187 5.76 -7.02 -25.07
CA LEU A 187 4.62 -7.45 -25.84
C LEU A 187 5.02 -7.76 -27.27
N ARG A 188 4.40 -8.80 -27.82
CA ARG A 188 4.41 -9.13 -29.24
C ARG A 188 3.02 -8.84 -29.81
N GLY A 189 2.96 -8.55 -31.09
CA GLY A 189 1.70 -8.23 -31.75
C GLY A 189 1.90 -7.72 -33.15
N ASN A 190 0.91 -7.01 -33.66
CA ASN A 190 0.88 -6.46 -35.01
C ASN A 190 0.54 -4.97 -34.95
N GLY A 191 1.29 -4.14 -35.67
CA GLY A 191 1.03 -2.70 -35.73
C GLY A 191 1.21 -1.96 -34.40
N LEU A 192 2.15 -2.41 -33.56
CA LEU A 192 2.49 -1.73 -32.32
C LEU A 192 3.26 -0.44 -32.66
N GLN A 193 2.67 0.72 -32.39
CA GLN A 193 3.19 2.03 -32.76
C GLN A 193 3.74 2.80 -31.56
N PRO A 194 4.77 3.65 -31.77
CA PRO A 194 5.20 4.64 -30.77
C PRO A 194 4.05 5.51 -30.27
N GLY A 195 3.95 5.68 -28.95
CA GLY A 195 2.89 6.45 -28.28
C GLY A 195 1.77 5.58 -27.71
N ASN A 196 1.56 4.37 -28.22
CA ASN A 196 0.63 3.42 -27.60
C ASN A 196 1.03 3.13 -26.15
N ARG A 197 0.01 2.84 -25.33
CA ARG A 197 0.19 2.68 -23.90
C ARG A 197 -0.28 1.33 -23.40
N LEU A 198 0.39 0.84 -22.38
CA LEU A 198 0.03 -0.36 -21.65
C LEU A 198 -0.42 0.01 -20.24
N GLY A 199 -1.61 -0.46 -19.88
CA GLY A 199 -2.22 -0.28 -18.57
C GLY A 199 -2.26 -1.59 -17.79
N ILE A 200 -1.97 -1.52 -16.50
CA ILE A 200 -2.17 -2.64 -15.56
C ILE A 200 -3.43 -2.38 -14.73
N PHE A 201 -4.31 -3.38 -14.69
CA PHE A 201 -5.61 -3.31 -14.04
C PHE A 201 -5.87 -4.54 -13.15
N PRO A 202 -6.68 -4.42 -12.08
CA PRO A 202 -7.20 -5.59 -11.37
C PRO A 202 -7.84 -6.62 -12.31
N LEU A 203 -7.61 -7.92 -12.06
CA LEU A 203 -8.17 -9.02 -12.87
C LEU A 203 -9.70 -9.04 -12.94
N THR A 204 -10.36 -8.40 -11.98
CA THR A 204 -11.83 -8.27 -11.92
C THR A 204 -12.39 -7.41 -13.07
N TYR A 205 -11.61 -6.48 -13.61
CA TYR A 205 -12.02 -5.65 -14.75
C TYR A 205 -11.74 -6.33 -16.08
N LYS A 206 -12.64 -6.19 -17.04
CA LYS A 206 -12.36 -6.47 -18.46
C LYS A 206 -11.80 -5.22 -19.14
N CYS A 207 -10.86 -5.37 -20.07
CA CYS A 207 -10.30 -4.25 -20.83
C CYS A 207 -11.42 -3.44 -21.52
N GLY A 208 -11.38 -2.11 -21.37
CA GLY A 208 -12.40 -1.18 -21.88
C GLY A 208 -13.73 -1.17 -21.12
N GLN A 209 -13.82 -1.82 -19.96
CA GLN A 209 -15.03 -1.80 -19.14
C GLN A 209 -15.25 -0.42 -18.49
N ALA A 210 -16.51 0.02 -18.45
CA ALA A 210 -16.87 1.25 -17.76
C ALA A 210 -16.50 1.24 -16.27
N GLY A 211 -15.96 2.35 -15.76
CA GLY A 211 -15.57 2.51 -14.36
C GLY A 211 -14.26 1.83 -13.96
N MET A 212 -13.47 1.37 -14.93
CA MET A 212 -12.10 0.94 -14.69
C MET A 212 -11.25 2.05 -14.07
N GLN A 213 -10.26 1.67 -13.27
CA GLN A 213 -9.29 2.59 -12.67
C GLN A 213 -7.89 2.02 -12.82
N PHE A 214 -6.91 2.88 -13.12
CA PHE A 214 -5.51 2.47 -13.14
C PHE A 214 -5.09 2.00 -11.75
N LEU A 215 -4.30 0.93 -11.72
CA LEU A 215 -3.77 0.40 -10.48
C LEU A 215 -2.82 1.41 -9.83
N LEU A 216 -3.16 1.84 -8.62
CA LEU A 216 -2.29 2.67 -7.76
C LEU A 216 -1.03 1.90 -7.35
N GLY A 217 0.07 2.62 -7.13
CA GLY A 217 1.37 2.01 -6.80
C GLY A 217 2.22 1.63 -8.02
N LEU A 218 1.73 1.86 -9.25
CA LEU A 218 2.55 1.77 -10.45
C LEU A 218 2.82 3.18 -10.96
N GLY A 219 3.96 3.76 -10.56
CA GLY A 219 4.27 5.19 -10.74
C GLY A 219 4.22 5.74 -12.17
N ALA A 220 4.18 4.87 -13.18
CA ALA A 220 4.09 5.24 -14.59
C ALA A 220 2.85 4.66 -15.31
N ASN A 221 1.87 4.09 -14.61
CA ASN A 221 0.67 3.51 -15.23
C ASN A 221 -0.36 4.60 -15.61
N PRO A 222 -0.77 4.72 -16.89
CA PRO A 222 -0.41 3.89 -18.04
C PRO A 222 0.94 4.26 -18.68
N VAL A 223 1.70 3.25 -19.10
CA VAL A 223 3.09 3.40 -19.56
C VAL A 223 3.16 3.42 -21.07
N SER A 224 3.87 4.41 -21.63
CA SER A 224 4.22 4.44 -23.05
C SER A 224 5.33 3.43 -23.38
N GLU A 225 5.30 2.89 -24.60
CA GLU A 225 6.37 2.02 -25.07
C GLU A 225 7.77 2.68 -25.02
N GLN A 226 8.80 1.86 -24.79
CA GLN A 226 10.18 2.24 -25.03
C GLN A 226 10.39 2.41 -26.54
N PRO A 227 11.01 3.52 -27.01
CA PRO A 227 11.18 3.80 -28.42
C PRO A 227 11.85 2.65 -29.17
N SER A 228 11.18 2.13 -30.19
CA SER A 228 11.67 1.02 -31.01
C SER A 228 11.14 1.11 -32.44
N HIS A 229 11.97 0.74 -33.42
CA HIS A 229 11.56 0.63 -34.83
C HIS A 229 10.77 -0.66 -35.13
N SER A 230 10.70 -1.60 -34.18
CA SER A 230 9.94 -2.84 -34.35
C SER A 230 8.43 -2.56 -34.31
N PHE A 231 7.66 -3.15 -35.22
CA PHE A 231 6.18 -3.06 -35.26
C PHE A 231 5.48 -4.26 -34.63
N THR A 232 6.26 -5.29 -34.28
CA THR A 232 5.74 -6.58 -33.84
C THR A 232 6.21 -6.98 -32.45
N MET A 233 7.10 -6.18 -31.86
CA MET A 233 7.62 -6.40 -30.51
C MET A 233 7.97 -5.06 -29.87
N LYS A 234 7.40 -4.78 -28.70
CA LYS A 234 7.62 -3.55 -27.94
C LYS A 234 7.83 -3.84 -26.46
N SER A 235 8.68 -3.04 -25.82
CA SER A 235 8.95 -3.12 -24.39
C SER A 235 8.31 -1.94 -23.68
N HIS A 236 7.71 -2.16 -22.52
CA HIS A 236 7.10 -1.13 -21.67
C HIS A 236 7.76 -1.18 -20.30
N LEU A 237 8.33 -0.06 -19.85
CA LEU A 237 9.01 0.05 -18.56
C LEU A 237 8.08 0.71 -17.54
N PHE A 238 7.50 -0.07 -16.64
CA PHE A 238 6.60 0.42 -15.58
C PHE A 238 7.34 1.11 -14.43
N GLY A 239 8.68 1.08 -14.46
CA GLY A 239 9.49 1.47 -13.32
C GLY A 239 9.32 0.46 -12.19
N VAL A 240 9.44 0.93 -10.95
CA VAL A 240 9.34 0.11 -9.75
C VAL A 240 7.88 0.01 -9.31
N PRO A 241 7.27 -1.19 -9.28
CA PRO A 241 5.97 -1.39 -8.63
C PRO A 241 6.09 -1.17 -7.12
N GLU A 242 5.09 -0.51 -6.57
CA GLU A 242 4.83 -0.29 -5.14
C GLU A 242 3.39 -0.70 -4.81
N VAL A 243 3.02 -1.92 -5.20
CA VAL A 243 1.67 -2.45 -4.95
C VAL A 243 1.55 -2.95 -3.52
N THR A 244 0.36 -2.82 -2.93
CA THR A 244 0.11 -3.26 -1.54
C THR A 244 0.01 -4.77 -1.41
N SER A 245 -0.37 -5.48 -2.47
CA SER A 245 -0.48 -6.94 -2.44
C SER A 245 0.06 -7.53 -3.73
N ALA A 246 0.93 -8.53 -3.59
CA ALA A 246 1.41 -9.33 -4.69
C ALA A 246 0.24 -10.11 -5.31
N GLY A 247 0.24 -10.23 -6.62
CA GLY A 247 -0.92 -10.75 -7.32
C GLY A 247 -0.75 -10.81 -8.82
N THR A 248 -1.77 -11.35 -9.45
CA THR A 248 -1.91 -11.37 -10.90
C THR A 248 -2.85 -10.25 -11.31
N PHE A 249 -2.45 -9.50 -12.33
CA PHE A 249 -3.16 -8.33 -12.83
C PHE A 249 -3.37 -8.46 -14.34
N ARG A 250 -4.39 -7.80 -14.87
CA ARG A 250 -4.68 -7.76 -16.30
C ARG A 250 -3.85 -6.68 -16.98
N LEU A 251 -3.29 -7.03 -18.13
CA LEU A 251 -2.64 -6.09 -19.05
C LEU A 251 -3.66 -5.70 -20.11
N CYS A 252 -4.00 -4.42 -20.16
CA CYS A 252 -4.83 -3.86 -21.22
C CYS A 252 -4.01 -2.85 -22.02
N TYR A 253 -4.20 -2.82 -23.34
CA TYR A 253 -3.43 -1.99 -24.25
C TYR A 253 -4.32 -0.96 -24.94
N CYS A 254 -3.78 0.23 -25.14
CA CYS A 254 -4.44 1.34 -25.77
C CYS A 254 -3.67 1.82 -27.01
N LEU A 255 -4.39 2.01 -28.09
CA LEU A 255 -3.88 2.54 -29.36
C LEU A 255 -4.06 4.06 -29.39
N GLN A 256 -3.00 4.82 -29.16
CA GLN A 256 -3.09 6.28 -29.06
C GLN A 256 -3.46 6.89 -30.42
N GLY A 257 -4.42 7.81 -30.42
CA GLY A 257 -4.91 8.45 -31.65
C GLY A 257 -5.88 7.59 -32.47
N SER A 258 -6.19 6.37 -32.01
CA SER A 258 -7.23 5.54 -32.63
C SER A 258 -8.63 6.08 -32.32
N ILE A 259 -9.60 5.82 -33.20
CA ILE A 259 -10.99 6.20 -32.96
C ILE A 259 -11.70 5.05 -32.25
N ILE A 260 -12.06 5.24 -30.99
CA ILE A 260 -12.83 4.30 -30.16
C ILE A 260 -14.16 4.97 -29.86
N PHE A 261 -15.28 4.31 -30.21
CA PHE A 261 -16.65 4.87 -30.02
C PHE A 261 -16.81 6.31 -30.52
N SER A 262 -16.27 6.62 -31.71
CA SER A 262 -16.30 7.95 -32.34
C SER A 262 -15.55 9.06 -31.59
N GLN A 263 -14.71 8.69 -30.61
CA GLN A 263 -13.77 9.60 -29.95
C GLN A 263 -12.34 9.20 -30.25
N VAL A 264 -11.46 10.19 -30.39
CA VAL A 264 -10.02 9.94 -30.53
C VAL A 264 -9.49 9.54 -29.15
N SER A 265 -9.00 8.32 -29.04
CA SER A 265 -8.39 7.78 -27.83
C SER A 265 -7.09 8.53 -27.53
N THR A 266 -6.99 9.10 -26.33
CA THR A 266 -5.75 9.74 -25.86
C THR A 266 -4.91 8.79 -25.00
N CYS A 267 -5.45 7.62 -24.65
CA CYS A 267 -4.87 6.67 -23.70
C CYS A 267 -4.61 7.26 -22.32
N ASP A 268 -5.41 8.27 -21.95
CA ASP A 268 -5.39 8.86 -20.62
C ASP A 268 -6.55 8.33 -19.76
N ASN A 269 -7.62 7.82 -20.38
CA ASN A 269 -8.74 7.24 -19.66
C ASN A 269 -8.61 5.71 -19.57
N PRO A 270 -8.93 5.09 -18.41
CA PRO A 270 -8.92 3.63 -18.27
C PRO A 270 -9.75 2.88 -19.31
N GLU A 271 -10.86 3.47 -19.75
CA GLU A 271 -11.79 2.88 -20.73
C GLU A 271 -11.20 2.83 -22.15
N ASP A 272 -10.15 3.61 -22.43
CA ASP A 272 -9.46 3.61 -23.73
C ASP A 272 -8.64 2.33 -23.96
N PHE A 273 -8.35 1.57 -22.89
CA PHE A 273 -7.53 0.36 -22.92
C PHE A 273 -8.39 -0.87 -23.26
N ILE A 274 -8.86 -0.93 -24.51
CA ILE A 274 -9.83 -1.93 -24.97
C ILE A 274 -9.22 -3.28 -25.38
N HIS A 275 -7.90 -3.34 -25.61
CA HIS A 275 -7.25 -4.57 -26.07
C HIS A 275 -6.70 -5.39 -24.89
N ASP A 276 -7.14 -6.64 -24.75
CA ASP A 276 -6.56 -7.56 -23.77
C ASP A 276 -5.19 -8.05 -24.26
N ALA A 277 -4.13 -7.61 -23.58
CA ALA A 277 -2.76 -7.98 -23.89
C ALA A 277 -2.33 -9.25 -23.13
N GLY A 278 -3.05 -9.65 -22.08
CA GLY A 278 -2.71 -10.76 -21.20
C GLY A 278 -2.65 -10.36 -19.73
N GLN A 279 -1.66 -10.89 -19.01
CA GLN A 279 -1.55 -10.76 -17.55
C GLN A 279 -0.12 -10.48 -17.10
N VAL A 280 0.01 -9.84 -15.95
CA VAL A 280 1.28 -9.64 -15.25
C VAL A 280 1.18 -10.15 -13.81
N ASN A 281 2.13 -10.97 -13.41
CA ASN A 281 2.31 -11.43 -12.05
C ASN A 281 3.29 -10.48 -11.35
N ILE A 282 2.81 -9.69 -10.39
CA ILE A 282 3.66 -8.90 -9.50
C ILE A 282 3.89 -9.72 -8.24
N ASN A 283 5.12 -10.18 -8.07
CA ASN A 283 5.57 -11.04 -6.98
C ASN A 283 6.32 -10.22 -5.91
N GLY A 284 6.64 -10.85 -4.78
CA GLY A 284 7.27 -10.18 -3.64
C GLY A 284 6.35 -10.19 -2.42
N VAL A 285 6.59 -9.27 -1.49
CA VAL A 285 5.85 -9.20 -0.21
C VAL A 285 4.51 -8.51 -0.34
N ASP A 286 3.55 -8.97 0.46
CA ASP A 286 2.29 -8.28 0.71
C ASP A 286 2.53 -7.21 1.78
N SER A 287 2.36 -5.94 1.39
CA SER A 287 2.45 -4.81 2.30
C SER A 287 1.21 -4.72 3.17
N LEU A 288 1.34 -5.10 4.45
CA LEU A 288 0.26 -4.93 5.41
C LEU A 288 0.01 -3.44 5.68
N GLY A 289 -1.27 -3.05 5.68
CA GLY A 289 -1.69 -1.70 6.04
C GLY A 289 -1.35 -1.37 7.51
N ASP A 290 -1.33 -0.09 7.85
CA ASP A 290 -0.98 0.34 9.23
C ASP A 290 -1.99 -0.20 10.28
N ASP A 291 -3.23 -0.45 9.89
CA ASP A 291 -4.27 -1.06 10.74
C ASP A 291 -3.96 -2.54 11.10
N GLN A 292 -3.06 -3.18 10.35
CA GLN A 292 -2.63 -4.56 10.56
C GLN A 292 -1.22 -4.64 11.16
N ALA A 293 -0.77 -3.57 11.84
CA ALA A 293 0.55 -3.55 12.44
C ALA A 293 0.74 -4.67 13.48
N LEU A 294 1.93 -5.28 13.49
CA LEU A 294 2.30 -6.30 14.45
C LEU A 294 2.57 -5.64 15.80
N ASN A 295 1.78 -6.02 16.80
CA ASN A 295 1.90 -5.48 18.14
C ASN A 295 2.79 -6.39 18.97
N VAL A 296 3.92 -5.87 19.46
CA VAL A 296 4.87 -6.62 20.27
C VAL A 296 5.17 -5.88 21.56
N MET A 297 5.72 -6.59 22.54
CA MET A 297 6.19 -6.01 23.79
C MET A 297 7.71 -5.89 23.76
N PRO A 298 8.28 -4.78 24.26
CA PRO A 298 9.72 -4.63 24.30
C PRO A 298 10.31 -5.68 25.26
N GLY A 299 11.46 -6.25 24.89
CA GLY A 299 12.20 -7.24 25.68
C GLY A 299 11.69 -8.68 25.54
N THR A 300 10.53 -8.87 24.90
CA THR A 300 9.98 -10.20 24.62
C THR A 300 10.35 -10.63 23.21
N ALA A 301 10.86 -11.84 23.05
CA ALA A 301 11.13 -12.44 21.74
C ALA A 301 9.82 -12.72 21.00
N PHE A 302 9.80 -12.45 19.70
CA PHE A 302 8.69 -12.80 18.82
C PHE A 302 9.20 -13.21 17.45
N ASP A 303 8.39 -13.98 16.74
CA ASP A 303 8.65 -14.31 15.34
C ASP A 303 8.07 -13.21 14.45
N LEU A 304 8.83 -12.77 13.45
CA LEU A 304 8.44 -11.77 12.46
C LEU A 304 7.94 -12.45 11.17
N PRO A 305 6.61 -12.60 10.98
CA PRO A 305 6.06 -13.21 9.77
C PRO A 305 5.92 -12.18 8.65
N ILE A 306 6.39 -12.56 7.46
CA ILE A 306 6.21 -11.80 6.23
C ILE A 306 5.54 -12.72 5.20
N PHE A 307 4.48 -12.25 4.57
CA PHE A 307 3.71 -13.00 3.57
C PHE A 307 3.92 -12.40 2.17
N GLY A 308 3.73 -13.22 1.14
CA GLY A 308 3.89 -12.76 -0.23
C GLY A 308 3.78 -13.89 -1.26
N ARG A 309 4.42 -13.69 -2.42
CA ARG A 309 4.48 -14.66 -3.53
C ARG A 309 5.88 -14.73 -4.14
N LYS A 310 6.31 -15.94 -4.52
CA LYS A 310 7.65 -16.25 -5.06
C LYS A 310 8.78 -15.67 -4.20
N MET A 311 8.66 -15.78 -2.88
CA MET A 311 9.68 -15.37 -1.92
C MET A 311 10.89 -16.32 -1.93
N SER A 312 12.09 -15.76 -1.89
CA SER A 312 13.37 -16.47 -1.97
C SER A 312 14.06 -16.57 -0.59
N GLN A 313 14.83 -17.64 -0.34
CA GLN A 313 15.66 -17.74 0.88
C GLN A 313 16.69 -16.62 0.98
N ASN A 314 17.01 -15.97 -0.15
CA ASN A 314 17.94 -14.85 -0.18
C ASN A 314 17.29 -13.52 0.16
N ASP A 315 15.96 -13.46 0.27
CA ASP A 315 15.27 -12.26 0.71
C ASP A 315 15.75 -11.85 2.10
N ARG A 316 15.83 -10.55 2.32
CA ARG A 316 16.26 -9.93 3.58
C ARG A 316 15.24 -8.92 4.04
N VAL A 317 15.23 -8.68 5.35
CA VAL A 317 14.45 -7.60 5.94
C VAL A 317 15.35 -6.72 6.80
N SER A 318 14.97 -5.46 6.91
CA SER A 318 15.52 -4.54 7.88
C SER A 318 14.39 -3.89 8.67
N ILE A 319 14.63 -3.64 9.95
CA ILE A 319 13.68 -2.92 10.82
C ILE A 319 14.26 -1.55 11.07
N VAL A 320 13.52 -0.50 10.72
CA VAL A 320 13.94 0.89 10.87
C VAL A 320 12.89 1.70 11.65
N ASP A 321 13.27 2.85 12.18
CA ASP A 321 12.33 3.77 12.83
C ASP A 321 11.19 4.17 11.86
N ILE A 322 9.98 4.41 12.38
CA ILE A 322 8.82 4.76 11.53
C ILE A 322 9.01 6.04 10.71
N SER A 323 9.88 6.95 11.14
CA SER A 323 10.22 8.16 10.39
C SER A 323 11.04 7.86 9.12
N GLN A 324 11.74 6.72 9.10
CA GLN A 324 12.61 6.33 8.00
C GLN A 324 11.83 5.55 6.92
N LYS A 325 11.81 6.09 5.70
CA LYS A 325 11.11 5.45 4.58
C LYS A 325 11.94 4.30 4.03
N CYS A 326 11.27 3.23 3.59
CA CYS A 326 11.94 2.18 2.84
C CYS A 326 12.61 2.76 1.59
N GLY A 327 13.82 2.33 1.28
CA GLY A 327 14.62 2.83 0.18
C GLY A 327 15.47 4.07 0.49
N SER A 328 15.32 4.71 1.66
CA SER A 328 16.12 5.88 2.03
C SER A 328 17.46 5.51 2.65
N GLN A 329 18.44 6.43 2.62
CA GLN A 329 19.75 6.23 3.24
C GLN A 329 19.65 5.69 4.68
N GLY A 330 20.45 4.67 4.98
CA GLY A 330 20.45 3.99 6.29
C GLY A 330 19.53 2.78 6.39
N THR A 331 18.63 2.54 5.42
CA THR A 331 17.62 1.45 5.52
C THR A 331 18.20 0.05 5.41
N ALA A 332 19.41 -0.09 4.86
CA ALA A 332 20.10 -1.38 4.85
C ALA A 332 20.51 -1.86 6.25
N ASN A 333 20.60 -0.95 7.22
CA ASN A 333 21.01 -1.28 8.59
C ASN A 333 19.76 -1.29 9.48
N THR A 334 19.50 -2.44 10.10
CA THR A 334 18.49 -2.55 11.14
C THR A 334 18.83 -1.63 12.32
N THR A 335 17.81 -0.98 12.90
CA THR A 335 17.95 -0.10 14.07
C THR A 335 18.66 -0.81 15.22
N THR A 336 19.47 -0.06 15.96
CA THR A 336 20.09 -0.53 17.19
C THR A 336 19.08 -0.80 18.30
N ASP A 337 17.80 -0.47 18.11
CA ASP A 337 16.72 -0.85 19.02
C ASP A 337 16.40 -2.35 18.95
N VAL A 338 16.86 -3.08 17.92
CA VAL A 338 16.83 -4.55 17.93
C VAL A 338 18.02 -5.07 18.75
N LEU A 339 17.84 -6.11 19.57
CA LEU A 339 18.92 -6.65 20.41
C LEU A 339 20.10 -7.21 19.58
N ASN A 340 19.79 -7.92 18.49
CA ASN A 340 20.77 -8.47 17.54
C ASN A 340 20.43 -8.03 16.09
N PRO A 341 20.67 -6.76 15.73
CA PRO A 341 20.22 -6.21 14.44
C PRO A 341 20.76 -6.97 13.21
N ALA A 342 21.98 -7.50 13.32
CA ALA A 342 22.63 -8.25 12.26
C ALA A 342 21.88 -9.54 11.90
N ASN A 343 21.29 -10.23 12.88
CA ASN A 343 20.57 -11.48 12.64
C ASN A 343 19.30 -11.25 11.79
N VAL A 344 18.63 -10.12 11.99
CA VAL A 344 17.43 -9.76 11.22
C VAL A 344 17.77 -9.52 9.75
N THR A 345 18.96 -9.01 9.46
CA THR A 345 19.45 -8.79 8.08
C THR A 345 20.03 -10.05 7.42
N LEU A 346 19.97 -11.21 8.08
CA LEU A 346 20.34 -12.49 7.47
C LEU A 346 19.14 -13.13 6.74
N ALA A 347 19.38 -14.32 6.18
CA ALA A 347 18.32 -15.12 5.59
C ALA A 347 17.22 -15.44 6.60
N ARG A 348 16.00 -15.56 6.08
CA ARG A 348 14.86 -16.05 6.86
C ARG A 348 15.20 -17.41 7.51
N ASP A 349 14.74 -17.60 8.73
CA ASP A 349 14.95 -18.84 9.49
C ASP A 349 14.06 -19.97 8.97
N LEU A 350 12.80 -19.64 8.66
CA LEU A 350 11.79 -20.58 8.16
C LEU A 350 10.94 -19.95 7.05
N GLY A 351 10.24 -20.78 6.28
CA GLY A 351 9.28 -20.33 5.27
C GLY A 351 9.36 -21.04 3.92
N ASN A 352 8.54 -20.58 2.99
CA ASN A 352 8.42 -21.08 1.61
C ASN A 352 8.26 -19.89 0.63
N GLU A 353 7.74 -20.14 -0.57
CA GLU A 353 7.53 -19.08 -1.58
C GLU A 353 6.39 -18.10 -1.23
N THR A 354 5.58 -18.39 -0.21
CA THR A 354 4.40 -17.60 0.19
C THR A 354 4.52 -16.96 1.57
N ALA A 355 5.48 -17.40 2.38
CA ALA A 355 5.71 -16.89 3.72
C ALA A 355 7.19 -17.01 4.09
N ALA A 356 7.72 -16.03 4.82
CA ALA A 356 9.04 -16.03 5.43
C ALA A 356 8.93 -15.64 6.90
N LEU A 357 9.78 -16.23 7.73
CA LEU A 357 9.80 -16.01 9.17
C LEU A 357 11.23 -15.70 9.62
N TRP A 358 11.39 -14.65 10.41
CA TRP A 358 12.59 -14.39 11.21
C TRP A 358 12.24 -14.63 12.67
N ALA A 359 12.89 -15.60 13.30
CA ALA A 359 12.59 -16.04 14.66
C ALA A 359 13.34 -15.21 15.70
N ASP A 360 12.85 -15.26 16.94
CA ASP A 360 13.52 -14.71 18.13
C ASP A 360 13.94 -13.22 18.00
N VAL A 361 13.15 -12.41 17.31
CA VAL A 361 13.38 -10.96 17.20
C VAL A 361 13.00 -10.30 18.53
N ILE A 362 13.89 -9.47 19.08
CA ILE A 362 13.66 -8.74 20.33
C ILE A 362 13.85 -7.24 20.10
N MET A 363 12.80 -6.46 20.39
CA MET A 363 12.85 -4.99 20.39
C MET A 363 13.17 -4.48 21.80
N LYS A 364 14.15 -3.58 21.94
CA LYS A 364 14.62 -3.04 23.24
C LYS A 364 13.87 -1.80 23.70
N THR A 365 13.23 -1.08 22.78
CA THR A 365 12.59 0.20 23.06
C THR A 365 11.18 0.24 22.48
N SER A 366 10.29 0.95 23.16
CA SER A 366 8.93 1.17 22.70
C SER A 366 8.90 2.21 21.59
N GLY A 367 8.06 2.00 20.59
CA GLY A 367 8.03 2.86 19.40
C GLY A 367 7.28 2.22 18.25
N ALA A 368 7.20 2.96 17.15
CA ALA A 368 6.71 2.44 15.89
C ALA A 368 7.90 2.23 14.96
N TYR A 369 7.90 1.11 14.26
CA TYR A 369 8.98 0.70 13.37
C TYR A 369 8.41 0.23 12.05
N ARG A 370 9.20 0.38 11.00
CA ARG A 370 8.88 -0.10 9.65
C ARG A 370 9.78 -1.27 9.31
N VAL A 371 9.18 -2.32 8.76
CA VAL A 371 9.92 -3.45 8.18
C VAL A 371 10.05 -3.20 6.68
N CYS A 372 11.28 -3.04 6.22
CA CYS A 372 11.60 -2.89 4.82
C CYS A 372 12.14 -4.22 4.29
N TRP A 373 11.71 -4.58 3.09
CA TRP A 373 12.05 -5.84 2.45
C TRP A 373 12.96 -5.61 1.25
N CYS A 374 13.94 -6.49 1.11
CA CYS A 374 14.83 -6.57 -0.03
C CYS A 374 14.76 -7.96 -0.66
N ARG A 375 14.57 -8.00 -1.97
CA ARG A 375 14.64 -9.23 -2.77
C ARG A 375 16.09 -9.71 -2.84
N GLY A 376 16.35 -10.94 -2.40
CA GLY A 376 17.63 -11.59 -2.66
C GLY A 376 17.58 -12.44 -3.91
N MET A 377 18.42 -12.12 -4.88
CA MET A 377 18.54 -12.88 -6.12
C MET A 377 19.69 -13.89 -6.05
N ASN A 378 19.41 -15.13 -6.44
CA ASN A 378 20.42 -16.12 -6.80
C ASN A 378 20.24 -16.47 -8.28
N GLU A 379 20.64 -15.58 -9.18
CA GLU A 379 20.80 -15.93 -10.59
C GLU A 379 22.13 -15.36 -11.09
N GLU A 380 22.82 -16.17 -11.87
CA GLU A 380 24.27 -16.21 -12.10
C GLU A 380 24.95 -14.92 -12.59
N ASN A 381 24.31 -13.75 -12.73
CA ASN A 381 25.02 -12.50 -13.09
C ASN A 381 24.25 -11.16 -12.92
N LEU A 382 23.32 -11.01 -11.95
CA LEU A 382 22.86 -9.67 -11.54
C LEU A 382 22.89 -9.52 -10.01
N GLN A 383 23.90 -8.81 -9.49
CA GLN A 383 23.96 -8.44 -8.08
C GLN A 383 22.79 -7.51 -7.71
N ILE A 384 21.76 -8.04 -7.07
CA ILE A 384 21.08 -7.31 -5.99
C ILE A 384 21.54 -7.97 -4.70
N LEU A 385 22.62 -7.42 -4.14
CA LEU A 385 22.97 -7.65 -2.77
C LEU A 385 22.07 -6.72 -1.93
N CYS A 386 21.48 -7.24 -0.87
CA CYS A 386 20.76 -6.45 0.11
C CYS A 386 21.74 -5.69 1.03
N ASP A 387 22.74 -5.04 0.42
CA ASP A 387 23.82 -4.29 1.03
C ASP A 387 23.57 -2.77 0.97
N ARG A 388 22.76 -2.33 -0.01
CA ARG A 388 22.41 -0.94 -0.23
C ARG A 388 20.99 -0.63 0.18
N HIS A 389 20.79 0.59 0.66
CA HIS A 389 19.52 1.03 1.18
C HIS A 389 18.42 1.12 0.09
N GLU A 390 18.79 1.38 -1.16
CA GLU A 390 17.85 1.43 -2.30
C GLU A 390 17.18 0.06 -2.54
N ALA A 391 17.82 -1.04 -2.15
CA ALA A 391 17.29 -2.39 -2.32
C ALA A 391 16.18 -2.72 -1.31
N TYR A 392 16.12 -2.01 -0.18
CA TYR A 392 15.08 -2.16 0.85
C TYR A 392 13.95 -1.15 0.64
N ASN A 393 13.42 -1.07 -0.59
CA ASN A 393 12.43 -0.07 -1.00
C ASN A 393 10.97 -0.48 -0.82
N VAL A 394 10.69 -1.74 -0.48
CA VAL A 394 9.31 -2.20 -0.23
C VAL A 394 9.03 -2.21 1.27
N LYS A 395 7.96 -1.53 1.70
CA LYS A 395 7.43 -1.68 3.07
C LYS A 395 6.68 -3.01 3.16
N ALA A 396 7.14 -3.94 3.99
CA ALA A 396 6.43 -5.19 4.23
C ALA A 396 5.34 -5.01 5.30
N MET A 397 5.67 -4.37 6.43
CA MET A 397 4.71 -4.14 7.51
C MET A 397 5.17 -3.03 8.47
N THR A 398 4.30 -2.69 9.41
CA THR A 398 4.59 -1.83 10.56
C THR A 398 4.62 -2.68 11.83
N ILE A 399 5.62 -2.45 12.70
CA ILE A 399 5.69 -3.03 14.05
C ILE A 399 5.39 -1.91 15.05
N ILE A 400 4.48 -2.16 15.98
CA ILE A 400 4.20 -1.27 17.11
C ILE A 400 4.66 -1.96 18.38
N VAL A 401 5.75 -1.46 18.94
CA VAL A 401 6.29 -1.92 20.23
C VAL A 401 5.61 -1.14 21.34
N ARG A 402 4.74 -1.82 22.09
CA ARG A 402 3.92 -1.22 23.14
C ARG A 402 4.55 -1.42 24.51
N GLY A 403 4.76 -0.33 25.22
CA GLY A 403 5.39 -0.37 26.54
C GLY A 403 5.84 1.00 27.02
N PRO A 404 6.78 1.05 27.98
CA PRO A 404 7.28 2.29 28.55
C PRO A 404 8.13 3.09 27.56
N VAL A 405 8.01 4.41 27.62
CA VAL A 405 8.87 5.38 26.92
C VAL A 405 9.86 5.95 27.94
N LEU A 406 11.14 5.84 27.65
CA LEU A 406 12.21 6.32 28.53
C LEU A 406 12.10 7.84 28.76
N TYR A 407 12.10 8.25 30.03
CA TYR A 407 12.17 9.67 30.39
C TYR A 407 13.01 9.88 31.66
N ASN A 408 13.43 11.13 31.89
CA ASN A 408 14.16 11.51 33.10
C ASN A 408 13.17 12.02 34.16
N ALA A 409 13.31 11.53 35.38
CA ALA A 409 12.55 11.96 36.55
C ALA A 409 13.49 12.48 37.63
N THR A 410 12.96 13.32 38.50
CA THR A 410 13.64 13.73 39.73
C THR A 410 12.85 13.20 40.93
N MET A 411 13.56 12.80 41.97
CA MET A 411 12.95 12.35 43.22
C MET A 411 13.69 12.97 44.40
N THR A 412 12.97 13.38 45.43
CA THR A 412 13.58 13.95 46.63
C THR A 412 14.12 12.85 47.55
N MET A 413 15.30 13.04 48.10
CA MET A 413 15.86 12.15 49.12
C MET A 413 15.19 12.34 50.48
N GLY A 414 15.08 11.25 51.23
CA GLY A 414 14.64 11.25 52.62
C GLY A 414 13.36 10.45 52.88
N GLU A 415 12.67 10.82 53.95
CA GLU A 415 11.54 10.07 54.51
C GLU A 415 10.18 10.36 53.86
N HIS A 416 10.13 11.27 52.89
CA HIS A 416 8.89 11.62 52.20
C HIS A 416 8.57 10.58 51.13
N GLU A 417 7.40 9.96 51.25
CA GLU A 417 6.90 9.01 50.25
C GLU A 417 6.55 9.73 48.94
N GLN A 418 7.00 9.15 47.84
CA GLN A 418 6.76 9.68 46.50
C GLN A 418 6.15 8.63 45.59
N GLU A 419 5.56 9.12 44.49
CA GLU A 419 5.05 8.29 43.40
C GLU A 419 6.04 8.23 42.24
N LEU A 420 6.17 7.06 41.62
CA LEU A 420 6.89 6.85 40.37
C LEU A 420 5.91 6.38 39.30
N THR A 421 5.75 7.17 38.25
CA THR A 421 4.80 6.89 37.17
C THR A 421 5.53 6.58 35.87
N ILE A 422 5.55 5.33 35.46
CA ILE A 422 6.01 4.95 34.13
C ILE A 422 4.97 5.38 33.10
N ARG A 423 5.45 6.01 32.02
CA ARG A 423 4.64 6.51 30.91
C ARG A 423 4.91 5.68 29.66
N GLY A 424 3.90 5.45 28.84
CA GLY A 424 4.00 4.74 27.57
C GLY A 424 3.25 5.49 26.47
N SER A 425 3.55 5.13 25.22
CA SER A 425 2.84 5.65 24.04
C SER A 425 1.46 5.00 23.92
N GLU A 426 0.41 5.78 23.62
CA GLU A 426 -0.96 5.22 23.61
C GLU A 426 -1.27 4.38 22.37
N PRO A 427 -1.93 3.20 22.54
CA PRO A 427 -2.11 2.48 23.80
C PRO A 427 -0.85 1.69 24.20
N ALA A 428 -0.38 1.88 25.44
CA ALA A 428 0.83 1.23 25.95
C ALA A 428 0.57 -0.21 26.41
N ARG A 429 -0.72 -0.58 26.55
CA ARG A 429 -1.20 -1.88 27.03
C ARG A 429 -0.60 -2.30 28.37
N PHE A 430 -0.45 -1.36 29.30
CA PHE A 430 -0.10 -1.69 30.66
C PHE A 430 -1.23 -2.46 31.37
N GLY A 431 -0.85 -3.29 32.33
CA GLY A 431 -1.77 -4.13 33.10
C GLY A 431 -1.21 -4.53 34.46
N ALA A 432 -2.00 -5.23 35.27
CA ALA A 432 -1.63 -5.61 36.64
C ALA A 432 -0.40 -6.55 36.72
N GLY A 433 -0.03 -7.21 35.62
CA GLY A 433 1.18 -8.03 35.52
C GLY A 433 2.49 -7.22 35.54
N ASN A 434 2.44 -5.91 35.30
CA ASN A 434 3.64 -5.09 35.15
C ASN A 434 4.46 -5.06 36.46
N ARG A 435 5.78 -5.16 36.35
CA ARG A 435 6.72 -5.08 37.47
C ARG A 435 7.86 -4.13 37.15
N ILE A 436 8.48 -3.60 38.21
CA ILE A 436 9.68 -2.77 38.10
C ILE A 436 10.79 -3.24 39.01
N ARG A 437 12.02 -2.90 38.63
CA ARG A 437 13.22 -2.95 39.45
C ARG A 437 13.90 -1.60 39.40
N ILE A 438 14.20 -1.04 40.56
CA ILE A 438 14.95 0.22 40.66
C ILE A 438 16.36 -0.15 41.07
N VAL A 439 17.32 0.12 40.19
CA VAL A 439 18.72 -0.29 40.31
C VAL A 439 19.64 0.93 40.28
N ASP A 440 20.88 0.77 40.70
CA ASP A 440 21.89 1.82 40.52
C ASP A 440 22.10 2.10 39.03
N HIS A 441 22.44 3.35 38.67
CA HIS A 441 22.48 3.78 37.26
C HIS A 441 23.45 2.97 36.37
N ASP A 442 24.53 2.46 36.96
CA ASP A 442 25.55 1.62 36.34
C ASP A 442 25.11 0.17 36.14
N VAL A 443 24.02 -0.27 36.76
CA VAL A 443 23.41 -1.56 36.49
C VAL A 443 22.56 -1.48 35.22
N GLU A 444 22.88 -2.31 34.24
CA GLU A 444 22.10 -2.42 33.00
C GLU A 444 20.83 -3.25 33.24
N CYS A 445 19.70 -2.76 32.73
CA CYS A 445 18.46 -3.53 32.68
C CYS A 445 18.65 -4.80 31.83
N GLY A 446 18.08 -5.92 32.25
CA GLY A 446 18.27 -7.23 31.61
C GLY A 446 19.52 -7.97 32.09
N SER A 447 20.39 -7.34 32.88
CA SER A 447 21.56 -8.01 33.46
C SER A 447 21.18 -8.84 34.70
N PHE A 448 22.05 -9.78 35.08
CA PHE A 448 21.89 -10.54 36.33
C PHE A 448 21.73 -9.63 37.56
N ASN A 449 22.45 -8.50 37.59
CA ASN A 449 22.40 -7.53 38.69
C ASN A 449 21.08 -6.75 38.76
N ALA A 450 20.28 -6.75 37.69
CA ALA A 450 18.93 -6.17 37.71
C ALA A 450 17.89 -7.04 38.43
N SER A 451 18.30 -8.21 38.97
CA SER A 451 17.41 -9.09 39.74
C SER A 451 16.98 -8.48 41.08
N GLU A 452 17.84 -7.65 41.66
CA GLU A 452 17.64 -7.07 42.98
C GLU A 452 17.43 -5.55 42.90
N PHE A 453 16.71 -5.02 43.89
CA PHE A 453 16.61 -3.57 44.07
C PHE A 453 17.95 -3.00 44.55
N SER A 454 18.27 -1.77 44.16
CA SER A 454 19.39 -1.04 44.74
C SER A 454 19.30 -1.05 46.26
N ASP A 455 20.40 -1.39 46.93
CA ASP A 455 20.49 -1.40 48.39
C ASP A 455 20.31 -0.02 49.01
N THR A 456 20.38 1.02 48.19
CA THR A 456 20.20 2.41 48.61
C THR A 456 18.74 2.86 48.69
N LEU A 457 17.81 1.99 48.28
CA LEU A 457 16.39 2.17 48.49
C LEU A 457 16.02 1.85 49.93
N ASP A 458 15.07 2.60 50.46
CA ASP A 458 14.58 2.35 51.81
C ASP A 458 13.76 1.06 51.87
N LYS A 459 14.37 -0.02 52.37
CA LYS A 459 13.73 -1.33 52.55
C LYS A 459 12.67 -1.35 53.66
N SER A 460 12.54 -0.28 54.46
CA SER A 460 11.53 -0.19 55.53
C SER A 460 10.14 0.26 55.04
N GLY A 461 10.04 0.78 53.80
CA GLY A 461 8.78 1.14 53.13
C GLY A 461 8.18 0.01 52.29
N ILE A 462 7.08 0.31 51.57
CA ILE A 462 6.51 -0.61 50.57
C ILE A 462 7.45 -0.62 49.35
N MET A 463 8.31 -1.63 49.27
CA MET A 463 9.10 -1.88 48.06
C MET A 463 8.15 -2.08 46.86
N PRO A 464 8.42 -1.47 45.69
CA PRO A 464 7.56 -1.54 44.52
C PRO A 464 7.72 -2.89 43.77
N ALA A 465 7.89 -3.99 44.52
CA ALA A 465 8.04 -5.33 43.98
C ALA A 465 6.69 -5.91 43.49
N GLY A 466 5.58 -5.33 43.94
CA GLY A 466 4.22 -5.73 43.58
C GLY A 466 3.67 -5.07 42.31
N PRO A 467 2.39 -5.34 41.98
CA PRO A 467 1.72 -4.68 40.87
C PRO A 467 1.60 -3.16 41.09
N PRO A 468 1.45 -2.38 40.01
CA PRO A 468 1.23 -0.93 40.12
C PRO A 468 -0.11 -0.63 40.83
N GLN A 469 -0.11 0.36 41.72
CA GLN A 469 -1.29 0.81 42.46
C GLN A 469 -2.30 1.55 41.58
N ARG A 470 -1.84 2.21 40.51
CA ARG A 470 -2.70 2.88 39.52
C ARG A 470 -2.30 2.50 38.11
N ILE A 471 -3.30 2.22 37.27
CA ILE A 471 -3.13 1.77 35.88
C ILE A 471 -4.07 2.59 34.99
N THR A 472 -3.54 3.09 33.88
CA THR A 472 -4.30 3.76 32.82
C THR A 472 -3.87 3.17 31.46
N SER A 473 -4.48 3.63 30.36
CA SER A 473 -4.11 3.25 28.99
C SER A 473 -2.67 3.61 28.61
N SER A 474 -2.08 4.63 29.27
CA SER A 474 -0.78 5.23 28.95
C SER A 474 0.21 5.26 30.11
N SER A 475 -0.16 4.83 31.30
CA SER A 475 0.74 4.89 32.45
C SER A 475 0.41 3.90 33.55
N VAL A 476 1.45 3.53 34.30
CA VAL A 476 1.38 2.75 35.54
C VAL A 476 2.18 3.43 36.63
N THR A 477 1.61 3.49 37.83
CA THR A 477 2.19 4.23 38.96
C THR A 477 2.39 3.32 40.17
N TRP A 478 3.59 3.42 40.75
CA TRP A 478 3.92 2.89 42.07
C TRP A 478 3.99 4.00 43.11
N THR A 479 3.47 3.76 44.30
CA THR A 479 3.42 4.73 45.41
C THR A 479 4.22 4.22 46.61
N GLY A 480 4.59 5.12 47.54
CA GLY A 480 5.27 4.76 48.78
C GLY A 480 6.80 4.64 48.66
N LEU A 481 7.38 5.22 47.60
CA LEU A 481 8.82 5.15 47.35
C LEU A 481 9.60 6.15 48.19
N LYS A 482 10.70 5.69 48.78
CA LYS A 482 11.67 6.50 49.51
C LYS A 482 13.08 6.16 49.04
N ILE A 483 13.85 7.19 48.69
CA ILE A 483 15.23 7.05 48.21
C ILE A 483 16.20 7.69 49.21
N ARG A 484 17.33 7.02 49.48
CA ARG A 484 18.32 7.48 50.47
C ARG A 484 19.70 7.79 49.90
N THR A 485 19.87 7.69 48.58
CA THR A 485 21.13 7.94 47.87
C THR A 485 21.08 9.19 47.02
N SER A 486 22.22 9.86 46.93
CA SER A 486 22.50 10.95 45.98
C SER A 486 22.94 10.43 44.61
N LYS A 487 23.23 9.13 44.48
CA LYS A 487 23.62 8.51 43.21
C LYS A 487 22.40 8.35 42.28
N PRO A 488 22.54 8.63 40.97
CA PRO A 488 21.48 8.38 40.01
C PRO A 488 21.01 6.92 40.03
N LEU A 489 19.71 6.74 39.80
CA LEU A 489 19.06 5.43 39.74
C LEU A 489 18.46 5.20 38.36
N ARG A 490 18.23 3.94 38.01
CA ARG A 490 17.58 3.50 36.77
C ARG A 490 16.41 2.61 37.12
N VAL A 491 15.31 2.73 36.38
CA VAL A 491 14.12 1.90 36.56
C VAL A 491 13.99 0.94 35.38
N CYS A 492 14.17 -0.33 35.68
CA CYS A 492 13.98 -1.44 34.75
C CYS A 492 12.56 -1.96 34.81
N TRP A 493 11.96 -2.23 33.66
CA TRP A 493 10.57 -2.66 33.53
C TRP A 493 10.45 -4.07 32.97
N CYS A 494 9.45 -4.80 33.47
CA CYS A 494 9.01 -6.10 32.98
C CYS A 494 7.48 -6.07 32.76
N GLY A 495 7.04 -6.47 31.57
CA GLY A 495 5.63 -6.41 31.14
C GLY A 495 4.83 -7.70 31.34
N ASP A 496 5.47 -8.80 31.73
CA ASP A 496 4.86 -10.12 31.74
C ASP A 496 4.06 -10.41 33.03
N VAL A 497 2.91 -11.06 32.88
CA VAL A 497 2.05 -11.53 33.96
C VAL A 497 2.60 -12.82 34.60
N ALA A 498 3.46 -13.57 33.89
CA ALA A 498 3.93 -14.91 34.28
C ALA A 498 5.41 -15.00 34.67
N GLY A 499 6.24 -13.96 34.46
CA GLY A 499 7.69 -14.18 34.32
C GLY A 499 8.66 -13.14 34.88
N CYS A 500 8.27 -12.15 35.70
CA CYS A 500 9.21 -11.14 36.18
C CYS A 500 10.02 -11.58 37.42
N VAL A 501 10.93 -12.55 37.29
CA VAL A 501 11.62 -13.18 38.44
C VAL A 501 13.12 -12.88 38.47
N SER A 502 13.79 -12.99 37.34
CA SER A 502 15.21 -12.77 37.14
C SER A 502 15.50 -11.37 36.58
N GLY A 503 16.73 -10.90 36.72
CA GLY A 503 17.15 -9.62 36.14
C GLY A 503 17.02 -9.55 34.62
N ALA A 504 17.09 -10.70 33.93
CA ALA A 504 16.86 -10.80 32.48
C ALA A 504 15.45 -10.41 32.08
N ASP A 505 14.46 -10.62 32.97
CA ASP A 505 13.06 -10.28 32.71
C ASP A 505 12.82 -8.76 32.78
N PHE A 506 13.68 -8.04 33.49
CA PHE A 506 13.65 -6.58 33.62
C PHE A 506 14.53 -5.91 32.56
N ALA A 507 14.30 -6.22 31.29
CA ALA A 507 15.16 -5.80 30.18
C ALA A 507 15.04 -4.33 29.75
N ILE A 508 14.00 -3.61 30.20
CA ILE A 508 13.61 -2.34 29.57
C ILE A 508 13.91 -1.13 30.45
N ASP A 509 14.75 -0.22 29.96
CA ASP A 509 14.99 1.10 30.54
C ASP A 509 13.72 1.96 30.44
N SER A 510 13.07 2.25 31.57
CA SER A 510 11.81 3.00 31.62
C SER A 510 11.94 4.42 32.17
N VAL A 511 12.75 4.60 33.21
CA VAL A 511 12.96 5.92 33.85
C VAL A 511 14.40 6.05 34.32
N ARG A 512 15.02 7.21 34.09
CA ARG A 512 16.27 7.61 34.76
C ARG A 512 15.94 8.58 35.87
N VAL A 513 16.26 8.22 37.10
CA VAL A 513 15.92 9.01 38.28
C VAL A 513 17.16 9.75 38.77
N THR A 514 17.06 11.06 38.85
CA THR A 514 18.07 11.93 39.48
C THR A 514 17.60 12.29 40.89
N PRO A 515 18.25 11.78 41.95
CA PRO A 515 17.97 12.21 43.30
C PRO A 515 18.30 13.68 43.53
N ILE A 516 17.47 14.36 44.31
CA ILE A 516 17.66 15.75 44.73
C ILE A 516 17.51 15.85 46.25
N GLY A 517 18.35 16.65 46.89
CA GLY A 517 18.29 16.92 48.33
C GLY A 517 19.54 16.45 49.07
N PRO A 518 19.49 16.38 50.42
CA PRO A 518 20.60 15.93 51.23
C PRO A 518 20.76 14.40 51.15
N GLN A 519 22.01 13.94 51.07
CA GLN A 519 22.34 12.53 51.19
C GLN A 519 21.96 12.05 52.59
N THR A 520 21.17 10.97 52.67
CA THR A 520 20.64 10.45 53.93
C THR A 520 21.23 9.09 54.32
N HIS A 521 22.02 8.46 53.44
CA HIS A 521 22.71 7.21 53.72
C HIS A 521 24.13 7.15 53.10
N PRO A 522 25.13 6.62 53.80
CA PRO A 522 25.10 6.22 55.21
C PRO A 522 24.93 7.42 56.16
N PRO A 523 24.39 7.23 57.39
CA PRO A 523 24.22 8.34 58.33
C PRO A 523 25.58 8.93 58.71
N HIS A 524 25.70 10.26 58.61
CA HIS A 524 26.90 11.00 59.02
C HIS A 524 26.87 11.27 60.53
N LEU A 525 27.84 10.70 61.25
CA LEU A 525 28.05 10.98 62.67
C LEU A 525 29.05 12.13 62.83
N VAL A 526 28.64 13.18 63.52
CA VAL A 526 29.51 14.31 63.89
C VAL A 526 29.63 14.33 65.41
N GLN A 527 30.84 14.12 65.92
CA GLN A 527 31.12 14.25 67.35
C GLN A 527 31.54 15.69 67.66
N VAL A 528 30.88 16.31 68.64
CA VAL A 528 31.14 17.70 69.03
C VAL A 528 31.38 17.79 70.52
N LEU A 529 32.32 18.64 70.92
CA LEU A 529 32.56 18.94 72.33
C LEU A 529 31.51 19.93 72.85
N ASN A 530 31.07 19.72 74.09
CA ASN A 530 30.07 20.57 74.72
C ASN A 530 30.50 22.05 74.70
N LYS A 531 29.58 22.95 74.33
CA LYS A 531 29.77 24.40 74.22
C LYS A 531 30.84 24.86 73.21
N THR A 532 31.15 24.04 72.20
CA THR A 532 32.04 24.44 71.10
C THR A 532 31.27 24.69 69.81
N ASN A 533 31.76 25.63 69.00
CA ASN A 533 31.26 25.83 67.64
C ASN A 533 31.81 24.72 66.73
N PHE A 534 30.97 24.26 65.81
CA PHE A 534 31.34 23.32 64.77
C PHE A 534 30.69 23.73 63.46
N THR A 535 31.23 23.21 62.35
CA THR A 535 30.64 23.36 61.02
C THR A 535 30.03 22.04 60.61
N LEU A 536 28.76 22.07 60.21
CA LEU A 536 28.10 20.89 59.64
C LEU A 536 28.12 21.01 58.12
N THR A 537 28.81 20.08 57.45
CA THR A 537 28.75 19.95 55.99
C THR A 537 27.74 18.87 55.62
N ILE A 538 26.69 19.26 54.90
CA ILE A 538 25.67 18.36 54.37
C ILE A 538 25.98 18.13 52.89
N HIS A 539 26.26 16.88 52.54
CA HIS A 539 26.42 16.46 51.14
C HIS A 539 25.06 16.17 50.51
N GLY A 540 24.95 16.35 49.20
CA GLY A 540 23.71 16.13 48.48
C GLY A 540 23.79 16.56 47.03
N THR A 541 22.65 16.73 46.38
CA THR A 541 22.54 17.14 44.99
C THR A 541 21.39 18.11 44.81
N GLY A 542 21.56 19.08 43.91
CA GLY A 542 20.49 20.01 43.52
C GLY A 542 20.04 20.97 44.63
N PHE A 543 20.96 21.35 45.53
CA PHE A 543 20.72 22.46 46.44
C PHE A 543 20.59 23.78 45.67
N THR A 544 19.74 24.68 46.16
CA THR A 544 19.41 25.97 45.54
C THR A 544 19.86 27.16 46.39
N GLY A 545 20.34 26.91 47.61
CA GLY A 545 20.67 27.93 48.61
C GLY A 545 19.45 28.45 49.37
N ARG A 546 18.24 27.93 49.08
CA ARG A 546 17.00 28.24 49.81
C ARG A 546 16.64 27.20 50.85
N GLU A 547 17.41 26.13 50.97
CA GLU A 547 17.13 25.04 51.88
C GLU A 547 17.27 25.52 53.33
N ARG A 548 16.51 24.89 54.24
CA ARG A 548 16.50 25.20 55.67
C ARG A 548 16.82 23.93 56.43
N VAL A 549 17.78 24.01 57.34
CA VAL A 549 18.19 22.90 58.20
C VAL A 549 17.66 23.15 59.62
N SER A 550 17.01 22.13 60.19
CA SER A 550 16.60 22.09 61.59
C SER A 550 17.37 20.99 62.30
N LEU A 551 18.01 21.31 63.42
CA LEU A 551 18.66 20.34 64.29
C LEU A 551 17.69 20.02 65.42
N VAL A 552 17.37 18.74 65.58
CA VAL A 552 16.41 18.21 66.57
C VAL A 552 17.08 17.13 67.39
N ASP A 553 16.52 16.81 68.56
CA ASP A 553 16.99 15.69 69.37
C ASP A 553 16.72 14.33 68.68
N ASP A 554 17.40 13.28 69.15
CA ASP A 554 17.32 11.92 68.57
C ASP A 554 15.94 11.25 68.76
N TYR A 555 15.11 11.76 69.68
CA TYR A 555 13.75 11.29 69.88
C TYR A 555 12.76 11.90 68.87
N THR A 556 13.11 13.04 68.28
CA THR A 556 12.29 13.76 67.32
C THR A 556 12.50 13.21 65.91
N LYS A 557 11.52 12.44 65.42
CA LYS A 557 11.55 11.91 64.05
C LYS A 557 11.43 13.03 63.01
N CYS A 558 12.32 13.02 62.02
CA CYS A 558 12.21 13.82 60.81
C CYS A 558 10.87 13.58 60.09
N SER A 559 10.39 14.58 59.35
CA SER A 559 9.08 14.54 58.64
C SER A 559 7.84 14.61 59.54
N THR A 560 8.01 14.83 60.84
CA THR A 560 6.89 15.12 61.77
C THR A 560 6.71 16.62 61.99
N LEU A 561 5.53 17.05 62.46
CA LEU A 561 5.27 18.45 62.83
C LEU A 561 6.27 18.98 63.89
N PHE A 562 6.79 18.10 64.75
CA PHE A 562 7.78 18.45 65.78
C PHE A 562 9.16 18.76 65.20
N SER A 563 9.51 18.18 64.04
CA SER A 563 10.80 18.43 63.38
C SER A 563 10.96 19.85 62.81
N ALA A 564 9.86 20.62 62.75
CA ALA A 564 9.87 22.01 62.32
C ALA A 564 10.46 22.98 63.35
N THR A 565 10.55 22.59 64.62
CA THR A 565 11.09 23.43 65.71
C THR A 565 12.49 22.95 66.08
N LYS A 566 13.46 23.87 66.15
CA LYS A 566 14.84 23.53 66.53
C LYS A 566 14.92 23.09 67.99
N SER A 567 15.82 22.16 68.30
CA SER A 567 16.13 21.81 69.69
C SER A 567 16.65 23.04 70.45
N PRO A 568 16.14 23.34 71.66
CA PRO A 568 16.54 24.52 72.43
C PRO A 568 18.02 24.50 72.85
N GLU A 569 18.67 23.34 72.81
CA GLU A 569 20.06 23.15 73.21
C GLU A 569 21.07 23.56 72.13
N VAL A 570 20.60 23.86 70.90
CA VAL A 570 21.47 24.19 69.76
C VAL A 570 21.07 25.51 69.12
N THR A 571 22.04 26.42 69.00
CA THR A 571 21.90 27.64 68.19
C THR A 571 22.63 27.45 66.86
N SER A 572 21.99 27.77 65.74
CA SER A 572 22.59 27.64 64.41
C SER A 572 22.38 28.91 63.58
N LYS A 573 23.35 29.22 62.72
CA LYS A 573 23.18 30.24 61.68
C LYS A 573 22.30 29.70 60.55
N ASN A 574 21.84 30.57 59.66
CA ASN A 574 21.24 30.09 58.42
C ASN A 574 22.35 29.45 57.56
N PRO A 575 22.06 28.32 56.89
CA PRO A 575 23.05 27.71 56.02
C PRO A 575 23.47 28.69 54.93
N SER A 576 24.76 28.75 54.66
CA SER A 576 25.32 29.50 53.54
C SER A 576 25.74 28.51 52.46
N GLY A 577 25.22 28.67 51.25
CA GLY A 577 25.69 27.89 50.10
C GLY A 577 27.14 28.24 49.78
N THR A 578 28.01 27.24 49.67
CA THR A 578 29.34 27.42 49.07
C THR A 578 29.13 27.57 47.57
N ALA A 579 29.66 28.66 46.99
CA ALA A 579 29.47 29.02 45.57
C ALA A 579 30.03 27.98 44.57
N ASP A 580 30.76 26.98 45.04
CA ASP A 580 31.33 25.92 44.21
C ASP A 580 30.51 24.62 44.32
N ASN A 581 29.74 24.34 43.26
CA ASN A 581 29.22 23.03 42.84
C ASN A 581 27.89 22.46 43.37
N PHE A 582 27.01 23.20 44.08
CA PHE A 582 25.62 22.75 44.39
C PHE A 582 25.47 21.32 44.98
N THR A 583 26.55 20.76 45.52
CA THR A 583 26.67 19.37 46.00
C THR A 583 26.89 19.30 47.50
N GLN A 584 27.11 20.45 48.15
CA GLN A 584 27.35 20.56 49.57
C GLN A 584 26.72 21.86 50.11
N MET A 585 26.28 21.81 51.36
CA MET A 585 25.78 22.94 52.13
C MET A 585 26.48 22.99 53.48
N GLN A 586 26.87 24.17 53.97
CA GLN A 586 27.50 24.34 55.28
C GLN A 586 26.60 25.16 56.22
N LEU A 587 26.52 24.69 57.47
CA LEU A 587 25.79 25.32 58.59
C LEU A 587 26.74 25.71 59.72
#